data_AF-A0A7J6JKJ1-F1
#
_entry.id   AF-A0A7J6JKJ1-F1
#
_cell.length_a   1.000
_cell.length_b   1.000
_cell.length_c   1.000
_cell.angle_alpha   90.00
_cell.angle_beta   90.00
_cell.angle_gamma   90.00
#
_symmetry.space_group_name_H-M   'P 1'
#
loop_
_entity.id
_entity.type
_entity.pdbx_description
1 polymer ?
#
loop_
_entity_poly.entity_id
_entity_poly.type
_entity_poly.pdbx_seq_one_letter_code
_entity_poly.pdbx_strand_id
1 'polypeptide(L)'
;MASRGKLMGKATFNPVDGSLSGVSWRSPDEGELMESGSETGPSSSAIPWSLVEPDMQDLSPECRKYIRYFDLDLSRESVSRRLSDISEDNEAAPWLRYFDTACTTFGILGATLAPALNLPTNQYPILDPFFLQNLRNSENQTWVGCPAELLYVLSGINSMRSLHHMHVERRQALSDLIQALLNFSPLAWAQDFPDIQYHESRSHLAHAYKAGVEVYASHIIGAPPGQHYLSYPHVVEIMRPAMLHLLAVPAEDFHIKSLVWPAFILGAEAQDIELQTMARTVFQRIWVSSCCYNVKNAGEILERIWAREAGDESSSSWLKYVWQLEETWLFV
;
A
#
# COMPACT_ATOMS: atom_id res chain seq x y z
N MET A 1 -31.51 -7.43 28.89
CA MET A 1 -31.89 -7.46 27.45
C MET A 1 -32.20 -6.05 27.01
N ALA A 2 -31.34 -5.45 26.19
CA ALA A 2 -31.60 -4.19 25.50
C ALA A 2 -30.88 -4.23 24.15
N SER A 3 -31.66 -4.00 23.10
CA SER A 3 -31.34 -4.17 21.69
C SER A 3 -30.38 -3.08 21.18
N ARG A 4 -29.28 -3.48 20.54
CA ARG A 4 -28.37 -2.56 19.82
C ARG A 4 -28.77 -2.51 18.36
N GLY A 5 -29.20 -1.32 17.92
CA GLY A 5 -29.66 -1.04 16.56
C GLY A 5 -28.53 -1.18 15.53
N LYS A 6 -28.88 -1.80 14.40
CA LYS A 6 -28.10 -1.84 13.16
C LYS A 6 -28.23 -0.49 12.46
N LEU A 7 -27.10 0.14 12.12
CA LEU A 7 -27.03 1.21 11.13
C LEU A 7 -26.36 0.65 9.88
N MET A 8 -27.17 0.41 8.85
CA MET A 8 -26.72 0.14 7.48
C MET A 8 -26.57 1.47 6.75
N GLY A 9 -25.37 1.77 6.26
CA GLY A 9 -25.17 2.77 5.21
C GLY A 9 -25.13 2.08 3.85
N LYS A 10 -26.25 2.06 3.13
CA LYS A 10 -26.30 1.76 1.69
C LYS A 10 -26.04 3.05 0.93
N ALA A 11 -24.92 3.16 0.22
CA ALA A 11 -24.75 4.18 -0.82
C ALA A 11 -25.37 3.64 -2.11
N THR A 12 -26.55 4.15 -2.48
CA THR A 12 -27.18 3.91 -3.77
C THR A 12 -26.68 4.94 -4.77
N PHE A 13 -26.02 4.48 -5.84
CA PHE A 13 -25.82 5.27 -7.06
C PHE A 13 -26.69 4.66 -8.16
N ASN A 14 -27.59 5.46 -8.73
CA ASN A 14 -28.40 5.05 -9.87
C ASN A 14 -27.54 4.97 -11.13
N PRO A 15 -27.71 3.95 -11.99
CA PRO A 15 -27.01 3.89 -13.26
C PRO A 15 -27.71 4.80 -14.28
N VAL A 16 -26.92 5.55 -15.06
CA VAL A 16 -27.39 6.17 -16.30
C VAL A 16 -26.92 5.26 -17.43
N ASP A 17 -27.87 4.67 -18.15
CA ASP A 17 -27.64 3.88 -19.35
C ASP A 17 -26.97 4.71 -20.46
N GLY A 18 -25.96 4.12 -21.11
CA GLY A 18 -25.30 4.73 -22.25
C GLY A 18 -24.27 3.80 -22.89
N SER A 19 -24.73 2.92 -23.77
CA SER A 19 -23.89 2.16 -24.70
C SER A 19 -23.05 3.11 -25.56
N LEU A 20 -21.71 3.07 -25.45
CA LEU A 20 -20.82 3.62 -26.47
C LEU A 20 -19.59 2.74 -26.68
N SER A 21 -19.62 2.03 -27.80
CA SER A 21 -18.48 1.39 -28.46
C SER A 21 -17.43 2.41 -28.89
N GLY A 22 -16.15 2.07 -28.67
CA GLY A 22 -15.00 2.62 -29.39
C GLY A 22 -14.65 4.07 -29.08
N VAL A 23 -13.76 4.30 -28.12
CA VAL A 23 -13.15 5.62 -27.90
C VAL A 23 -11.65 5.55 -28.15
N SER A 24 -11.25 6.19 -29.24
CA SER A 24 -9.88 6.52 -29.62
C SER A 24 -9.40 7.72 -28.80
N TRP A 25 -8.22 7.60 -28.20
CA TRP A 25 -7.64 8.63 -27.33
C TRP A 25 -7.01 9.78 -28.16
N ARG A 26 -7.67 10.94 -28.20
CA ARG A 26 -7.03 12.25 -28.51
C ARG A 26 -7.65 13.36 -27.66
N SER A 27 -6.79 14.20 -27.07
CA SER A 27 -7.13 15.41 -26.32
C SER A 27 -7.44 16.59 -27.26
N PRO A 28 -8.29 17.56 -26.87
CA PRO A 28 -8.34 18.87 -27.52
C PRO A 28 -7.76 20.01 -26.65
N ASP A 29 -7.21 20.98 -27.39
CA ASP A 29 -6.48 22.18 -27.03
C ASP A 29 -7.19 23.23 -26.14
N GLU A 30 -6.33 24.05 -25.52
CA GLU A 30 -6.58 25.27 -24.79
C GLU A 30 -7.34 26.33 -25.62
N GLY A 31 -8.28 27.02 -24.97
CA GLY A 31 -8.98 28.19 -25.52
C GLY A 31 -9.41 29.14 -24.39
N GLU A 32 -8.86 30.35 -24.43
CA GLU A 32 -9.11 31.52 -23.57
C GLU A 32 -10.60 31.91 -23.46
N LEU A 33 -11.02 32.52 -22.34
CA LEU A 33 -12.04 33.58 -22.32
C LEU A 33 -12.01 34.43 -21.03
N MET A 34 -12.24 35.73 -21.24
CA MET A 34 -12.04 36.93 -20.42
C MET A 34 -12.87 37.07 -19.12
N GLU A 35 -12.31 37.88 -18.20
CA GLU A 35 -12.93 38.50 -17.01
C GLU A 35 -14.00 39.58 -17.32
N SER A 36 -14.94 39.75 -16.38
CA SER A 36 -15.60 41.05 -16.09
C SER A 36 -16.07 41.12 -14.63
N GLY A 37 -15.73 42.21 -13.91
CA GLY A 37 -15.92 42.49 -12.47
C GLY A 37 -17.37 42.67 -11.97
N SER A 38 -17.68 43.16 -10.75
CA SER A 38 -16.95 43.77 -9.63
C SER A 38 -17.88 43.91 -8.40
N GLU A 39 -17.30 44.13 -7.20
CA GLU A 39 -17.83 44.81 -5.98
C GLU A 39 -18.15 44.02 -4.67
N THR A 40 -17.13 44.07 -3.78
CA THR A 40 -17.08 44.56 -2.36
C THR A 40 -17.98 44.02 -1.23
N GLY A 41 -17.31 43.44 -0.21
CA GLY A 41 -17.80 43.10 1.15
C GLY A 41 -16.65 42.55 2.03
N PRO A 42 -16.68 42.65 3.38
CA PRO A 42 -15.53 43.06 4.20
C PRO A 42 -14.46 42.00 4.48
N SER A 43 -13.24 42.51 4.70
CA SER A 43 -11.99 41.82 4.99
C SER A 43 -12.08 40.84 6.18
N SER A 44 -12.31 39.57 5.88
CA SER A 44 -11.68 38.47 6.60
C SER A 44 -10.31 38.27 5.99
N SER A 45 -9.25 38.20 6.79
CA SER A 45 -7.89 37.90 6.32
C SER A 45 -7.88 36.46 5.76
N ALA A 46 -8.32 36.33 4.52
CA ALA A 46 -8.30 35.11 3.75
C ALA A 46 -6.84 34.72 3.58
N ILE A 47 -6.49 33.57 4.14
CA ILE A 47 -5.25 32.87 3.82
C ILE A 47 -5.22 32.77 2.29
N PRO A 48 -4.15 33.22 1.61
CA PRO A 48 -4.09 33.18 0.16
C PRO A 48 -4.34 31.76 -0.34
N TRP A 49 -5.34 31.58 -1.19
CA TRP A 49 -5.73 30.33 -1.84
C TRP A 49 -4.69 29.83 -2.86
N SER A 50 -3.41 30.17 -2.68
CA SER A 50 -2.37 30.03 -3.71
C SER A 50 -1.47 28.81 -3.56
N LEU A 51 -1.80 27.82 -2.73
CA LEU A 51 -1.03 26.56 -2.63
C LEU A 51 -1.93 25.36 -2.27
N VAL A 52 -3.14 25.28 -2.82
CA VAL A 52 -3.92 24.04 -2.72
C VAL A 52 -3.47 23.15 -3.87
N GLU A 53 -2.73 22.07 -3.57
CA GLU A 53 -2.46 21.03 -4.55
C GLU A 53 -3.80 20.60 -5.18
N PRO A 54 -3.93 20.61 -6.51
CA PRO A 54 -5.18 20.32 -7.21
C PRO A 54 -5.88 19.03 -6.74
N ASP A 55 -5.09 18.05 -6.32
CA ASP A 55 -5.56 16.71 -5.94
C ASP A 55 -6.16 16.64 -4.52
N MET A 56 -6.01 17.69 -3.71
CA MET A 56 -6.50 17.75 -2.32
C MET A 56 -7.70 18.69 -2.11
N GLN A 57 -8.31 19.15 -3.20
CA GLN A 57 -9.43 20.10 -3.13
C GLN A 57 -10.71 19.48 -2.55
N ASP A 58 -10.90 18.18 -2.74
CA ASP A 58 -12.06 17.41 -2.27
C ASP A 58 -12.01 17.07 -0.77
N LEU A 59 -10.90 17.34 -0.10
CA LEU A 59 -10.69 17.03 1.31
C LEU A 59 -11.14 18.17 2.23
N SER A 60 -11.59 17.84 3.45
CA SER A 60 -11.94 18.87 4.42
C SER A 60 -10.71 19.71 4.82
N PRO A 61 -10.88 20.97 5.27
CA PRO A 61 -9.78 21.80 5.77
C PRO A 61 -8.93 21.13 6.86
N GLU A 62 -9.56 20.32 7.73
CA GLU A 62 -8.92 19.55 8.78
C GLU A 62 -8.05 18.43 8.21
N CYS A 63 -8.57 17.69 7.22
CA CYS A 63 -7.81 16.68 6.49
C CYS A 63 -6.60 17.29 5.77
N ARG A 64 -6.77 18.44 5.09
CA ARG A 64 -5.66 19.14 4.42
C ARG A 64 -4.60 19.63 5.40
N LYS A 65 -5.01 20.20 6.53
CA LYS A 65 -4.10 20.68 7.57
C LYS A 65 -3.32 19.53 8.20
N TYR A 66 -3.99 18.38 8.41
CA TYR A 66 -3.33 17.18 8.91
C TYR A 66 -2.38 16.57 7.88
N ILE A 67 -2.76 16.47 6.60
CA ILE A 67 -1.87 15.96 5.54
C ILE A 67 -0.60 16.80 5.45
N ARG A 68 -0.73 18.14 5.46
CA ARG A 68 0.44 19.03 5.54
C ARG A 68 1.26 18.85 6.82
N TYR A 69 0.60 18.69 7.97
CA TYR A 69 1.30 18.40 9.24
C TYR A 69 2.00 17.04 9.21
N PHE A 70 1.40 16.05 8.57
CA PHE A 70 1.94 14.72 8.41
C PHE A 70 3.19 14.73 7.53
N ASP A 71 3.10 15.40 6.39
CA ASP A 71 4.18 15.55 5.41
C ASP A 71 5.37 16.34 6.00
N LEU A 72 5.09 17.45 6.70
CA LEU A 72 6.11 18.36 7.23
C LEU A 72 6.74 17.93 8.57
N ASP A 73 5.94 17.43 9.52
CA ASP A 73 6.36 17.24 10.92
C ASP A 73 6.33 15.78 11.39
N LEU A 74 5.36 14.95 10.95
CA LEU A 74 5.23 13.55 11.43
C LEU A 74 6.09 12.54 10.63
N SER A 75 6.45 12.87 9.38
CA SER A 75 7.39 12.07 8.58
C SER A 75 8.81 12.05 9.18
N ARG A 76 9.18 13.09 9.95
CA ARG A 76 10.52 13.28 10.53
C ARG A 76 10.64 12.78 11.97
N GLU A 77 9.53 12.72 12.71
CA GLU A 77 9.49 12.20 14.09
C GLU A 77 8.34 11.19 14.26
N SER A 78 8.70 9.91 14.22
CA SER A 78 7.89 8.73 14.55
C SER A 78 6.78 8.98 15.58
N VAL A 79 5.53 8.87 15.12
CA VAL A 79 4.28 9.24 15.80
C VAL A 79 3.92 8.34 17.00
N SER A 80 4.52 7.16 17.08
CA SER A 80 4.24 6.19 18.15
C SER A 80 4.52 6.72 19.57
N ARG A 81 5.34 7.78 19.73
CA ARG A 81 5.62 8.38 21.05
C ARG A 81 4.60 9.40 21.54
N ARG A 82 3.70 9.93 20.70
CA ARG A 82 2.76 11.01 21.09
C ARG A 82 1.33 10.55 21.36
N LEU A 83 0.96 9.33 20.94
CA LEU A 83 -0.37 8.77 21.23
C LEU A 83 -0.58 8.39 22.70
N SER A 84 0.50 8.21 23.48
CA SER A 84 0.44 8.00 24.94
C SER A 84 0.00 9.24 25.72
N ASP A 85 0.07 10.43 25.10
CA ASP A 85 -0.21 11.72 25.76
C ASP A 85 -1.62 12.26 25.42
N ILE A 86 -2.39 11.57 24.57
CA ILE A 86 -3.75 11.99 24.22
C ILE A 86 -4.73 11.41 25.25
N SER A 87 -5.32 12.28 26.06
CA SER A 87 -6.38 11.91 27.02
C SER A 87 -7.55 11.22 26.30
N GLU A 88 -8.06 10.13 26.88
CA GLU A 88 -9.20 9.37 26.32
C GLU A 88 -10.47 10.21 26.12
N ASP A 89 -10.59 11.36 26.80
CA ASP A 89 -11.72 12.30 26.71
C ASP A 89 -11.69 13.24 25.48
N ASN A 90 -10.71 13.11 24.57
CA ASN A 90 -10.65 13.95 23.36
C ASN A 90 -11.49 13.35 22.22
N GLU A 91 -12.54 14.05 21.78
CA GLU A 91 -13.40 13.64 20.65
C GLU A 91 -12.62 13.41 19.34
N ALA A 92 -11.44 14.05 19.18
CA ALA A 92 -10.58 13.88 18.01
C ALA A 92 -9.71 12.60 18.06
N ALA A 93 -9.57 11.95 19.23
CA ALA A 93 -8.67 10.82 19.42
C ALA A 93 -8.92 9.63 18.48
N PRO A 94 -10.17 9.24 18.14
CA PRO A 94 -10.42 8.12 17.22
C PRO A 94 -9.96 8.41 15.78
N TRP A 95 -10.19 9.62 15.27
CA TRP A 95 -9.78 10.03 13.92
C TRP A 95 -8.27 10.15 13.79
N LEU A 96 -7.60 10.68 14.83
CA LEU A 96 -6.15 10.75 14.90
C LEU A 96 -5.53 9.34 14.87
N ARG A 97 -6.09 8.38 15.62
CA ARG A 97 -5.64 6.97 15.61
C ARG A 97 -5.84 6.31 14.25
N TYR A 98 -6.99 6.52 13.61
CA TYR A 98 -7.24 6.01 12.25
C TYR A 98 -6.23 6.58 11.26
N PHE A 99 -6.00 7.89 11.28
CA PHE A 99 -5.07 8.52 10.34
C PHE A 99 -3.63 8.04 10.58
N ASP A 100 -3.19 8.00 11.84
CA ASP A 100 -1.86 7.52 12.20
C ASP A 100 -1.60 6.09 11.70
N THR A 101 -2.58 5.21 11.88
CA THR A 101 -2.46 3.82 11.47
C THR A 101 -2.54 3.64 9.95
N ALA A 102 -3.38 4.41 9.26
CA ALA A 102 -3.44 4.45 7.81
C ALA A 102 -2.09 4.92 7.23
N CYS A 103 -1.57 6.05 7.73
CA CYS A 103 -0.28 6.58 7.32
C CYS A 103 0.90 5.67 7.64
N THR A 104 0.90 5.01 8.80
CA THR A 104 1.92 4.02 9.13
C THR A 104 1.88 2.86 8.13
N THR A 105 0.69 2.36 7.80
CA THR A 105 0.51 1.26 6.86
C THR A 105 0.98 1.65 5.45
N PHE A 106 0.52 2.79 4.94
CA PHE A 106 0.95 3.31 3.64
C PHE A 106 2.44 3.68 3.62
N GLY A 107 2.97 4.19 4.73
CA GLY A 107 4.40 4.46 4.90
C GLY A 107 5.25 3.20 4.79
N ILE A 108 4.83 2.09 5.43
CA ILE A 108 5.55 0.81 5.34
C ILE A 108 5.48 0.24 3.92
N LEU A 109 4.29 0.21 3.31
CA LEU A 109 4.13 -0.31 1.94
C LEU A 109 4.82 0.58 0.91
N GLY A 110 4.66 1.90 1.02
CA GLY A 110 5.29 2.89 0.15
C GLY A 110 6.82 2.85 0.26
N ALA A 111 7.36 2.68 1.47
CA ALA A 111 8.79 2.52 1.67
C ALA A 111 9.36 1.35 0.86
N THR A 112 8.60 0.28 0.59
CA THR A 112 9.10 -0.85 -0.23
C THR A 112 9.50 -0.41 -1.65
N LEU A 113 8.82 0.60 -2.21
CA LEU A 113 8.98 1.08 -3.58
C LEU A 113 9.67 2.44 -3.68
N ALA A 114 10.08 3.04 -2.56
CA ALA A 114 10.83 4.29 -2.53
C ALA A 114 12.33 4.05 -2.24
N PRO A 115 13.25 4.90 -2.72
CA PRO A 115 14.67 4.85 -2.37
C PRO A 115 14.94 4.87 -0.87
N ALA A 116 15.95 4.12 -0.42
CA ALA A 116 16.37 4.10 0.99
C ALA A 116 17.01 5.42 1.46
N LEU A 117 17.40 6.31 0.54
CA LEU A 117 18.08 7.58 0.82
C LEU A 117 17.24 8.56 1.68
N ASN A 118 15.91 8.39 1.68
CA ASN A 118 14.98 9.25 2.42
C ASN A 118 14.27 8.51 3.58
N LEU A 119 14.61 7.25 3.85
CA LEU A 119 14.02 6.57 5.01
C LEU A 119 14.63 7.18 6.29
N PRO A 120 13.83 7.74 7.21
CA PRO A 120 14.37 8.22 8.47
C PRO A 120 15.10 7.07 9.15
N THR A 121 16.37 7.30 9.49
CA THR A 121 17.27 6.38 10.20
C THR A 121 16.76 6.01 11.60
N ASN A 122 15.59 6.53 11.99
CA ASN A 122 14.91 6.20 13.23
C ASN A 122 14.29 4.80 13.12
N GLN A 123 15.11 3.81 13.48
CA GLN A 123 14.80 2.88 14.55
C GLN A 123 13.32 2.48 14.64
N TYR A 124 12.76 1.85 13.60
CA TYR A 124 11.75 0.83 13.90
C TYR A 124 12.51 -0.17 14.77
N PRO A 125 12.16 -0.35 16.05
CA PRO A 125 12.85 -1.34 16.85
C PRO A 125 12.50 -2.64 16.17
N ILE A 126 13.48 -3.20 15.48
CA ILE A 126 13.35 -4.51 14.89
C ILE A 126 12.91 -5.40 16.05
N LEU A 127 11.69 -5.92 15.94
CA LEU A 127 11.07 -6.76 16.94
C LEU A 127 10.40 -6.05 18.15
N ASP A 128 9.87 -4.82 18.02
CA ASP A 128 9.03 -4.19 19.07
C ASP A 128 7.63 -4.84 19.18
N PRO A 129 7.32 -5.54 20.30
CA PRO A 129 6.00 -6.14 20.49
C PRO A 129 4.87 -5.12 20.55
N PHE A 130 5.13 -3.90 21.04
CA PHE A 130 4.12 -2.84 21.10
C PHE A 130 3.74 -2.36 19.70
N PHE A 131 4.71 -2.27 18.80
CA PHE A 131 4.46 -1.91 17.41
C PHE A 131 3.59 -2.96 16.71
N LEU A 132 3.89 -4.25 16.84
CA LEU A 132 3.03 -5.31 16.30
C LEU A 132 1.61 -5.25 16.88
N GLN A 133 1.45 -5.00 18.18
CA GLN A 133 0.13 -4.84 18.78
C GLN A 133 -0.64 -3.65 18.21
N ASN A 134 0.04 -2.53 17.94
CA ASN A 134 -0.57 -1.37 17.30
C ASN A 134 -1.04 -1.69 15.88
N LEU A 135 -0.25 -2.41 15.10
CA LEU A 135 -0.63 -2.87 13.76
C LEU A 135 -1.84 -3.82 13.80
N ARG A 136 -1.87 -4.78 14.74
CA ARG A 136 -3.03 -5.67 14.92
C ARG A 136 -4.31 -4.90 15.27
N ASN A 137 -4.19 -3.91 16.15
CA ASN A 137 -5.31 -3.06 16.53
C ASN A 137 -5.84 -2.22 15.35
N SER A 138 -5.00 -1.96 14.34
CA SER A 138 -5.35 -1.17 13.18
C SER A 138 -5.79 -1.96 11.94
N GLU A 139 -5.63 -3.29 11.92
CA GLU A 139 -6.08 -4.12 10.80
C GLU A 139 -7.56 -3.91 10.48
N ASN A 140 -8.39 -3.75 11.51
CA ASN A 140 -9.83 -3.52 11.37
C ASN A 140 -10.17 -2.05 11.08
N GLN A 141 -9.18 -1.16 11.11
CA GLN A 141 -9.35 0.28 10.87
C GLN A 141 -8.94 0.66 9.45
N THR A 142 -7.94 -0.01 8.87
CA THR A 142 -7.45 0.32 7.52
C THR A 142 -8.05 -0.58 6.44
N TRP A 143 -8.24 -0.03 5.25
CA TRP A 143 -8.78 -0.73 4.07
C TRP A 143 -7.67 -1.39 3.22
N VAL A 144 -6.43 -1.32 3.70
CA VAL A 144 -5.26 -1.91 3.03
C VAL A 144 -5.31 -3.43 3.07
N GLY A 145 -5.91 -4.04 4.09
CA GLY A 145 -6.14 -5.49 4.16
C GLY A 145 -4.87 -6.34 4.30
N CYS A 146 -3.70 -5.72 4.51
CA CYS A 146 -2.46 -6.43 4.82
C CYS A 146 -2.51 -7.00 6.25
N PRO A 147 -2.20 -8.29 6.46
CA PRO A 147 -2.02 -8.85 7.80
C PRO A 147 -0.94 -8.09 8.59
N ALA A 148 -1.18 -7.78 9.86
CA ALA A 148 -0.25 -7.00 10.70
C ALA A 148 1.08 -7.71 10.87
N GLU A 149 1.10 -9.04 10.98
CA GLU A 149 2.35 -9.80 11.08
C GLU A 149 3.20 -9.61 9.82
N LEU A 150 2.58 -9.61 8.64
CA LEU A 150 3.28 -9.40 7.38
C LEU A 150 3.72 -7.94 7.23
N LEU A 151 2.89 -6.99 7.62
CA LEU A 151 3.22 -5.57 7.63
C LEU A 151 4.37 -5.26 8.58
N TYR A 152 4.38 -5.90 9.74
CA TYR A 152 5.46 -5.85 10.71
C TYR A 152 6.76 -6.40 10.13
N VAL A 153 6.71 -7.57 9.48
CA VAL A 153 7.89 -8.13 8.81
C VAL A 153 8.39 -7.20 7.70
N LEU A 154 7.50 -6.63 6.88
CA LEU A 154 7.85 -5.65 5.87
C LEU A 154 8.58 -4.44 6.46
N SER A 155 8.12 -3.91 7.59
CA SER A 155 8.79 -2.79 8.29
C SER A 155 10.22 -3.15 8.73
N GLY A 156 10.41 -4.38 9.22
CA GLY A 156 11.71 -4.93 9.56
C GLY A 156 12.62 -5.03 8.35
N ILE A 157 12.13 -5.64 7.25
CA ILE A 157 12.88 -5.76 5.99
C ILE A 157 13.26 -4.39 5.43
N ASN A 158 12.34 -3.41 5.46
CA ASN A 158 12.62 -2.03 5.06
C ASN A 158 13.80 -1.44 5.85
N SER A 159 13.85 -1.68 7.17
CA SER A 159 14.94 -1.23 8.04
C SER A 159 16.29 -1.87 7.67
N MET A 160 16.28 -3.11 7.16
CA MET A 160 17.50 -3.81 6.71
C MET A 160 18.21 -3.12 5.54
N ARG A 161 17.51 -2.29 4.77
CA ARG A 161 18.04 -1.58 3.60
C ARG A 161 19.06 -0.51 3.98
N SER A 162 18.93 0.07 5.19
CA SER A 162 19.77 1.17 5.67
C SER A 162 20.78 0.73 6.72
N LEU A 163 20.60 -0.44 7.35
CA LEU A 163 21.59 -0.98 8.27
C LEU A 163 22.88 -1.26 7.50
N HIS A 164 24.01 -0.72 7.96
CA HIS A 164 25.30 -0.91 7.28
C HIS A 164 26.38 -1.65 8.09
N HIS A 165 26.39 -1.73 9.42
CA HIS A 165 27.61 -2.22 10.11
C HIS A 165 27.53 -3.01 11.45
N MET A 166 26.39 -3.57 11.87
CA MET A 166 26.34 -4.45 13.08
C MET A 166 25.99 -5.91 12.72
N HIS A 167 27.01 -6.73 12.43
CA HIS A 167 26.83 -8.09 11.86
C HIS A 167 26.07 -9.09 12.75
N VAL A 168 26.12 -8.97 14.08
CA VAL A 168 25.49 -9.96 14.98
C VAL A 168 24.00 -9.67 15.15
N GLU A 169 23.65 -8.43 15.52
CA GLU A 169 22.25 -7.98 15.65
C GLU A 169 21.49 -8.12 14.33
N ARG A 170 22.14 -7.79 13.21
CA ARG A 170 21.58 -8.02 11.87
C ARG A 170 21.23 -9.50 11.63
N ARG A 171 22.11 -10.43 12.01
CA ARG A 171 21.86 -11.87 11.78
C ARG A 171 20.70 -12.39 12.61
N GLN A 172 20.60 -11.97 13.87
CA GLN A 172 19.49 -12.35 14.74
C GLN A 172 18.16 -11.78 14.18
N ALA A 173 18.13 -10.49 13.87
CA ALA A 173 17.00 -9.83 13.22
C ALA A 173 16.54 -10.56 11.94
N LEU A 174 17.48 -10.93 11.06
CA LEU A 174 17.18 -11.69 9.84
C LEU A 174 16.54 -13.04 10.15
N SER A 175 17.09 -13.77 11.11
CA SER A 175 16.54 -15.06 11.53
C SER A 175 15.10 -14.89 12.02
N ASP A 176 14.85 -13.89 12.87
CA ASP A 176 13.53 -13.66 13.45
C ASP A 176 12.50 -13.24 12.41
N LEU A 177 12.88 -12.37 11.44
CA LEU A 177 12.01 -11.99 10.32
C LEU A 177 11.67 -13.18 9.42
N ILE A 178 12.65 -14.03 9.10
CA ILE A 178 12.43 -15.23 8.29
C ILE A 178 11.52 -16.22 9.04
N GLN A 179 11.75 -16.42 10.34
CA GLN A 179 10.88 -17.27 11.16
C GLN A 179 9.46 -16.73 11.24
N ALA A 180 9.28 -15.41 11.36
CA ALA A 180 7.97 -14.78 11.36
C ALA A 180 7.20 -15.04 10.05
N LEU A 181 7.87 -14.96 8.89
CA LEU A 181 7.24 -15.29 7.59
C LEU A 181 6.85 -16.76 7.48
N LEU A 182 7.75 -17.67 7.89
CA LEU A 182 7.49 -19.11 7.86
C LEU A 182 6.31 -19.48 8.75
N ASN A 183 6.22 -18.88 9.94
CA ASN A 183 5.17 -19.15 10.93
C ASN A 183 3.84 -18.47 10.61
N PHE A 184 3.81 -17.45 9.74
CA PHE A 184 2.56 -16.81 9.34
C PHE A 184 1.66 -17.80 8.59
N SER A 185 0.44 -17.96 9.12
CA SER A 185 -0.62 -18.83 8.57
C SER A 185 -1.72 -17.97 7.94
N PRO A 186 -1.78 -17.90 6.60
CA PRO A 186 -2.82 -17.16 5.89
C PRO A 186 -4.24 -17.60 6.28
N LEU A 187 -4.44 -18.92 6.45
CA LEU A 187 -5.74 -19.48 6.81
C LEU A 187 -6.16 -19.08 8.23
N ALA A 188 -5.25 -19.15 9.20
CA ALA A 188 -5.55 -18.78 10.57
C ALA A 188 -5.89 -17.28 10.66
N TRP A 189 -5.12 -16.42 9.98
CA TRP A 189 -5.40 -14.99 9.93
C TRP A 189 -6.76 -14.68 9.27
N ALA A 190 -7.11 -15.40 8.20
CA ALA A 190 -8.40 -15.20 7.54
C ALA A 190 -9.58 -15.62 8.42
N GLN A 191 -9.43 -16.71 9.18
CA GLN A 191 -10.47 -17.25 10.08
C GLN A 191 -10.67 -16.43 11.36
N ASP A 192 -9.67 -15.66 11.78
CA ASP A 192 -9.77 -14.73 12.91
C ASP A 192 -10.69 -13.52 12.62
N PHE A 193 -11.14 -13.38 11.36
CA PHE A 193 -12.06 -12.31 10.99
C PHE A 193 -13.50 -12.58 11.47
N PRO A 194 -14.21 -11.58 12.04
CA PRO A 194 -15.56 -11.80 12.58
C PRO A 194 -16.60 -12.26 11.56
N ASP A 195 -16.44 -11.88 10.30
CA ASP A 195 -17.42 -12.14 9.25
C ASP A 195 -16.98 -13.29 8.34
N ILE A 196 -17.66 -14.42 8.52
CA ILE A 196 -17.36 -15.70 7.86
C ILE A 196 -17.47 -15.60 6.34
N GLN A 197 -18.33 -14.70 5.82
CA GLN A 197 -18.53 -14.57 4.36
C GLN A 197 -17.26 -14.12 3.63
N TYR A 198 -16.32 -13.48 4.35
CA TYR A 198 -15.05 -13.01 3.79
C TYR A 198 -13.87 -13.92 4.12
N HIS A 199 -14.05 -15.04 4.82
CA HIS A 199 -12.93 -15.93 5.18
C HIS A 199 -12.19 -16.45 3.95
N GLU A 200 -12.89 -16.80 2.88
CA GLU A 200 -12.29 -17.29 1.65
C GLU A 200 -11.48 -16.19 0.95
N SER A 201 -12.07 -15.03 0.68
CA SER A 201 -11.37 -13.94 0.01
C SER A 201 -10.22 -13.38 0.84
N ARG A 202 -10.36 -13.30 2.17
CA ARG A 202 -9.26 -12.96 3.07
C ARG A 202 -8.15 -14.00 3.07
N SER A 203 -8.47 -15.28 2.95
CA SER A 203 -7.45 -16.33 2.81
C SER A 203 -6.65 -16.12 1.52
N HIS A 204 -7.32 -15.89 0.39
CA HIS A 204 -6.64 -15.56 -0.86
C HIS A 204 -5.77 -14.30 -0.76
N LEU A 205 -6.30 -13.23 -0.16
CA LEU A 205 -5.57 -12.01 0.10
C LEU A 205 -4.30 -12.25 0.93
N ALA A 206 -4.41 -13.01 2.02
CA ALA A 206 -3.29 -13.30 2.90
C ALA A 206 -2.21 -14.16 2.24
N HIS A 207 -2.59 -15.12 1.38
CA HIS A 207 -1.62 -15.88 0.57
C HIS A 207 -0.89 -14.98 -0.42
N ALA A 208 -1.62 -14.09 -1.10
CA ALA A 208 -1.03 -13.14 -2.03
C ALA A 208 -0.07 -12.16 -1.34
N TYR A 209 -0.46 -11.63 -0.17
CA TYR A 209 0.44 -10.79 0.64
C TYR A 209 1.67 -11.56 1.09
N LYS A 210 1.51 -12.78 1.61
CA LYS A 210 2.65 -13.60 2.06
C LYS A 210 3.66 -13.78 0.93
N ALA A 211 3.20 -14.19 -0.25
CA ALA A 211 4.06 -14.36 -1.41
C ALA A 211 4.70 -13.03 -1.87
N GLY A 212 3.96 -11.93 -1.86
CA GLY A 212 4.51 -10.60 -2.16
C GLY A 212 5.62 -10.20 -1.18
N VAL A 213 5.45 -10.47 0.12
CA VAL A 213 6.49 -10.21 1.12
C VAL A 213 7.70 -11.14 0.93
N GLU A 214 7.49 -12.41 0.58
CA GLU A 214 8.57 -13.35 0.26
C GLU A 214 9.39 -12.90 -0.96
N VAL A 215 8.72 -12.47 -2.04
CA VAL A 215 9.39 -11.88 -3.22
C VAL A 215 10.17 -10.64 -2.81
N TYR A 216 9.56 -9.70 -2.11
CA TYR A 216 10.26 -8.49 -1.67
C TYR A 216 11.47 -8.81 -0.77
N ALA A 217 11.31 -9.73 0.19
CA ALA A 217 12.38 -10.18 1.07
C ALA A 217 13.54 -10.81 0.27
N SER A 218 13.26 -11.58 -0.78
CA SER A 218 14.31 -12.17 -1.63
C SER A 218 15.22 -11.11 -2.28
N HIS A 219 14.68 -9.93 -2.64
CA HIS A 219 15.45 -8.84 -3.22
C HIS A 219 16.26 -8.05 -2.18
N ILE A 220 15.78 -7.92 -0.94
CA ILE A 220 16.42 -7.12 0.10
C ILE A 220 17.41 -7.91 0.94
N ILE A 221 16.99 -9.08 1.43
CA ILE A 221 17.78 -9.90 2.38
C ILE A 221 18.35 -11.15 1.73
N GLY A 222 17.69 -11.70 0.71
CA GLY A 222 18.09 -12.91 0.01
C GLY A 222 18.00 -14.19 0.85
N ALA A 223 18.33 -15.32 0.23
CA ALA A 223 18.33 -16.63 0.88
C ALA A 223 19.50 -16.76 1.88
N PRO A 224 19.27 -17.29 3.10
CA PRO A 224 20.36 -17.68 3.98
C PRO A 224 21.24 -18.77 3.31
N PRO A 225 22.55 -18.83 3.64
CA PRO A 225 23.44 -19.82 3.05
C PRO A 225 22.92 -21.25 3.24
N GLY A 226 22.75 -21.99 2.14
CA GLY A 226 22.30 -23.37 2.15
C GLY A 226 20.79 -23.58 2.37
N GLN A 227 19.98 -22.52 2.37
CA GLN A 227 18.52 -22.61 2.48
C GLN A 227 17.82 -22.38 1.15
N HIS A 228 16.73 -23.11 0.92
CA HIS A 228 15.89 -22.94 -0.27
C HIS A 228 14.97 -21.71 -0.16
N TYR A 229 14.49 -21.40 1.03
CA TYR A 229 13.57 -20.30 1.27
C TYR A 229 14.18 -18.94 0.88
N LEU A 230 13.39 -18.08 0.21
CA LEU A 230 13.81 -16.81 -0.41
C LEU A 230 14.88 -16.92 -1.53
N SER A 231 15.22 -18.12 -1.98
CA SER A 231 16.11 -18.30 -3.15
C SER A 231 15.34 -18.07 -4.45
N TYR A 232 16.05 -17.86 -5.56
CA TYR A 232 15.41 -17.72 -6.88
C TYR A 232 14.50 -18.91 -7.24
N PRO A 233 14.92 -20.19 -7.07
CA PRO A 233 14.02 -21.33 -7.26
C PRO A 233 12.74 -21.27 -6.42
N HIS A 234 12.85 -20.89 -5.14
CA HIS A 234 11.68 -20.74 -4.28
C HIS A 234 10.73 -19.64 -4.76
N VAL A 235 11.26 -18.49 -5.17
CA VAL A 235 10.46 -17.41 -5.76
C VAL A 235 9.69 -17.92 -6.97
N VAL A 236 10.36 -18.61 -7.90
CA VAL A 236 9.73 -19.20 -9.08
C VAL A 236 8.60 -20.18 -8.71
N GLU A 237 8.80 -21.01 -7.68
CA GLU A 237 7.77 -21.97 -7.20
C GLU A 237 6.50 -21.28 -6.67
N ILE A 238 6.65 -20.16 -5.94
CA ILE A 238 5.50 -19.46 -5.33
C ILE A 238 4.76 -18.53 -6.29
N MET A 239 5.39 -18.09 -7.39
CA MET A 239 4.82 -17.09 -8.30
C MET A 239 3.44 -17.47 -8.85
N ARG A 240 3.31 -18.67 -9.43
CA ARG A 240 2.06 -19.10 -10.06
C ARG A 240 0.94 -19.33 -9.04
N PRO A 241 1.14 -20.05 -7.92
CA PRO A 241 0.15 -20.12 -6.85
C PRO A 241 -0.29 -18.73 -6.35
N ALA A 242 0.66 -17.80 -6.16
CA ALA A 242 0.36 -16.45 -5.68
C ALA A 242 -0.53 -15.66 -6.66
N MET A 243 -0.25 -15.72 -7.96
CA MET A 243 -1.10 -15.12 -8.99
C MET A 243 -2.51 -15.72 -9.02
N LEU A 244 -2.63 -17.03 -8.80
CA LEU A 244 -3.94 -17.69 -8.70
C LEU A 244 -4.73 -17.20 -7.47
N HIS A 245 -4.07 -16.96 -6.33
CA HIS A 245 -4.72 -16.35 -5.17
C HIS A 245 -5.19 -14.92 -5.46
N LEU A 246 -4.39 -14.09 -6.15
CA LEU A 246 -4.84 -12.75 -6.58
C LEU A 246 -6.10 -12.83 -7.46
N LEU A 247 -6.12 -13.75 -8.44
CA LEU A 247 -7.24 -13.94 -9.36
C LEU A 247 -8.46 -14.61 -8.72
N ALA A 248 -8.31 -15.27 -7.58
CA ALA A 248 -9.42 -15.88 -6.87
C ALA A 248 -10.27 -14.84 -6.11
N VAL A 249 -9.76 -13.64 -5.87
CA VAL A 249 -10.54 -12.55 -5.27
C VAL A 249 -11.43 -11.90 -6.36
N PRO A 250 -12.77 -11.93 -6.20
CA PRO A 250 -13.71 -11.34 -7.16
C PRO A 250 -13.56 -9.81 -7.27
N ALA A 251 -13.92 -9.24 -8.42
CA ALA A 251 -13.88 -7.78 -8.62
C ALA A 251 -14.89 -7.04 -7.73
N GLU A 252 -15.97 -7.71 -7.36
CA GLU A 252 -17.03 -7.21 -6.49
C GLU A 252 -16.70 -7.39 -5.00
N ASP A 253 -15.61 -8.09 -4.66
CA ASP A 253 -15.22 -8.30 -3.27
C ASP A 253 -14.73 -7.00 -2.66
N PHE A 254 -15.10 -6.78 -1.40
CA PHE A 254 -14.71 -5.62 -0.62
C PHE A 254 -13.18 -5.41 -0.56
N HIS A 255 -12.41 -6.50 -0.59
CA HIS A 255 -10.94 -6.49 -0.46
C HIS A 255 -10.22 -6.34 -1.81
N ILE A 256 -10.92 -6.17 -2.93
CA ILE A 256 -10.25 -6.07 -4.25
C ILE A 256 -9.18 -4.97 -4.27
N LYS A 257 -9.41 -3.85 -3.59
CA LYS A 257 -8.46 -2.72 -3.51
C LYS A 257 -7.21 -3.06 -2.69
N SER A 258 -7.33 -4.00 -1.75
CA SER A 258 -6.22 -4.49 -0.92
C SER A 258 -5.19 -5.28 -1.75
N LEU A 259 -5.52 -5.67 -2.99
CA LEU A 259 -4.59 -6.41 -3.84
C LEU A 259 -3.53 -5.53 -4.52
N VAL A 260 -3.63 -4.20 -4.49
CA VAL A 260 -2.74 -3.30 -5.26
C VAL A 260 -1.27 -3.59 -4.96
N TRP A 261 -0.89 -3.65 -3.68
CA TRP A 261 0.50 -3.92 -3.30
C TRP A 261 0.97 -5.32 -3.73
N PRO A 262 0.33 -6.44 -3.30
CA PRO A 262 0.82 -7.76 -3.68
C PRO A 262 0.77 -8.01 -5.18
N ALA A 263 -0.25 -7.49 -5.89
CA ALA A 263 -0.34 -7.59 -7.34
C ALA A 263 0.78 -6.83 -8.04
N PHE A 264 1.18 -5.67 -7.53
CA PHE A 264 2.32 -4.93 -8.08
C PHE A 264 3.63 -5.70 -7.90
N ILE A 265 3.93 -6.15 -6.68
CA ILE A 265 5.19 -6.88 -6.39
C ILE A 265 5.28 -8.17 -7.21
N LEU A 266 4.21 -8.97 -7.23
CA LEU A 266 4.16 -10.21 -8.00
C LEU A 266 4.18 -9.93 -9.51
N GLY A 267 3.49 -8.88 -9.97
CA GLY A 267 3.52 -8.45 -11.37
C GLY A 267 4.91 -8.02 -11.83
N ALA A 268 5.64 -7.30 -10.98
CA ALA A 268 6.98 -6.82 -11.30
C ALA A 268 8.01 -7.96 -11.36
N GLU A 269 7.81 -9.01 -10.56
CA GLU A 269 8.61 -10.24 -10.59
C GLU A 269 8.25 -11.17 -11.78
N ALA A 270 7.09 -10.98 -12.42
CA ALA A 270 6.62 -11.84 -13.50
C ALA A 270 7.51 -11.77 -14.74
N GLN A 271 8.24 -12.86 -15.01
CA GLN A 271 9.17 -12.96 -16.14
C GLN A 271 8.53 -13.50 -17.43
N ASP A 272 7.49 -14.32 -17.32
CA ASP A 272 6.81 -14.92 -18.46
C ASP A 272 5.47 -14.24 -18.80
N ILE A 273 5.06 -14.39 -20.06
CA ILE A 273 3.86 -13.73 -20.60
C ILE A 273 2.57 -14.17 -19.89
N GLU A 274 2.53 -15.38 -19.33
CA GLU A 274 1.36 -15.89 -18.64
C GLU A 274 1.17 -15.17 -17.30
N LEU A 275 2.21 -15.11 -16.46
CA LEU A 275 2.17 -14.39 -15.19
C LEU A 275 1.91 -12.89 -15.40
N GLN A 276 2.49 -12.28 -16.43
CA GLN A 276 2.21 -10.88 -16.79
C GLN A 276 0.74 -10.68 -17.18
N THR A 277 0.15 -11.62 -17.93
CA THR A 277 -1.27 -11.58 -18.29
C THR A 277 -2.18 -11.73 -17.06
N MET A 278 -1.79 -12.58 -16.10
CA MET A 278 -2.49 -12.68 -14.82
C MET A 278 -2.45 -11.36 -14.06
N ALA A 279 -1.28 -10.72 -13.95
CA ALA A 279 -1.13 -9.41 -13.31
C ALA A 279 -2.00 -8.34 -13.98
N ARG A 280 -1.97 -8.22 -15.31
CA ARG A 280 -2.85 -7.30 -16.07
C ARG A 280 -4.33 -7.50 -15.73
N THR A 281 -4.76 -8.76 -15.67
CA THR A 281 -6.14 -9.11 -15.33
C THR A 281 -6.51 -8.66 -13.92
N VAL A 282 -5.60 -8.83 -12.95
CA VAL A 282 -5.80 -8.36 -11.57
C VAL A 282 -5.94 -6.83 -11.54
N PHE A 283 -5.01 -6.08 -12.15
CA PHE A 283 -5.09 -4.61 -12.21
C PHE A 283 -6.36 -4.12 -12.92
N GLN A 284 -6.79 -4.79 -13.98
CA GLN A 284 -8.05 -4.47 -14.66
C GLN A 284 -9.26 -4.64 -13.72
N ARG A 285 -9.32 -5.72 -12.92
CA ARG A 285 -10.39 -5.94 -11.95
C ARG A 285 -10.40 -4.89 -10.85
N ILE A 286 -9.23 -4.54 -10.32
CA ILE A 286 -9.11 -3.47 -9.32
C ILE A 286 -9.59 -2.15 -9.92
N TRP A 287 -9.21 -1.82 -11.16
CA TRP A 287 -9.61 -0.59 -11.83
C TRP A 287 -11.13 -0.48 -12.02
N VAL A 288 -11.76 -1.53 -12.55
CA VAL A 288 -13.21 -1.56 -12.78
C VAL A 288 -14.01 -1.35 -11.49
N SER A 289 -13.52 -1.91 -10.38
CA SER A 289 -14.21 -1.83 -9.08
C SER A 289 -13.97 -0.51 -8.34
N SER A 290 -12.80 0.11 -8.52
CA SER A 290 -12.33 1.19 -7.64
C SER A 290 -12.12 2.54 -8.33
N CYS A 291 -11.89 2.55 -9.64
CA CYS A 291 -11.40 3.72 -10.40
C CYS A 291 -10.18 4.40 -9.77
N CYS A 292 -9.39 3.69 -8.95
CA CYS A 292 -8.24 4.26 -8.26
C CYS A 292 -7.12 4.53 -9.26
N TYR A 293 -6.71 5.80 -9.37
CA TYR A 293 -5.68 6.23 -10.31
C TYR A 293 -4.34 5.50 -10.12
N ASN A 294 -4.00 5.15 -8.86
CA ASN A 294 -2.80 4.39 -8.51
C ASN A 294 -2.71 3.05 -9.24
N VAL A 295 -3.85 2.43 -9.55
CA VAL A 295 -3.96 1.15 -10.28
C VAL A 295 -3.53 1.33 -11.73
N LYS A 296 -3.93 2.45 -12.35
CA LYS A 296 -3.55 2.77 -13.73
C LYS A 296 -2.04 2.99 -13.82
N ASN A 297 -1.48 3.83 -12.94
CA ASN A 297 -0.05 4.10 -12.98
C ASN A 297 0.78 2.84 -12.69
N ALA A 298 0.35 2.02 -11.73
CA ALA A 298 0.99 0.74 -11.45
C ALA A 298 1.00 -0.20 -12.65
N GLY A 299 -0.12 -0.30 -13.38
CA GLY A 299 -0.19 -1.05 -14.63
C GLY A 299 0.81 -0.54 -15.68
N GLU A 300 0.89 0.78 -15.88
CA GLU A 300 1.83 1.38 -16.83
C GLU A 300 3.29 1.10 -16.48
N ILE A 301 3.64 1.11 -15.18
CA ILE A 301 4.99 0.81 -14.73
C ILE A 301 5.32 -0.67 -14.90
N LEU A 302 4.37 -1.57 -14.68
CA LEU A 302 4.55 -2.99 -14.99
C LEU A 302 4.85 -3.20 -16.48
N GLU A 303 4.14 -2.52 -17.38
CA GLU A 303 4.44 -2.58 -18.82
C GLU A 303 5.88 -2.11 -19.13
N ARG A 304 6.34 -1.03 -18.48
CA ARG A 304 7.72 -0.56 -18.63
C ARG A 304 8.73 -1.56 -18.08
N ILE A 305 8.43 -2.22 -16.95
CA ILE A 305 9.28 -3.28 -16.38
C ILE A 305 9.40 -4.44 -17.36
N TRP A 306 8.28 -4.91 -17.93
CA TRP A 306 8.25 -6.05 -18.85
C TRP A 306 8.86 -5.75 -20.23
N ALA A 307 8.82 -4.49 -20.66
CA ALA A 307 9.40 -4.06 -21.93
C ALA A 307 10.94 -3.96 -21.92
N ARG A 308 11.58 -4.01 -20.74
CA ARG A 308 13.05 -3.95 -20.64
C ARG A 308 13.69 -5.22 -21.19
N GLU A 309 14.68 -5.05 -22.07
CA GLU A 309 15.41 -6.17 -22.67
C GLU A 309 16.28 -6.91 -21.62
N ALA A 310 16.25 -8.24 -21.65
CA ALA A 310 16.98 -9.11 -20.72
C ALA A 310 18.52 -9.11 -20.93
N GLY A 311 19.02 -8.37 -21.92
CA GLY A 311 20.40 -8.46 -22.42
C GLY A 311 21.33 -7.31 -22.04
N ASP A 312 20.84 -6.25 -21.39
CA ASP A 312 21.70 -5.15 -20.96
C ASP A 312 22.32 -5.49 -19.58
N GLU A 313 23.65 -5.41 -19.44
CA GLU A 313 24.34 -5.59 -18.15
C GLU A 313 23.86 -4.55 -17.10
N SER A 314 23.16 -3.51 -17.57
CA SER A 314 22.44 -2.49 -16.80
C SER A 314 21.02 -2.90 -16.34
N SER A 315 20.53 -4.11 -16.69
CA SER A 315 19.20 -4.64 -16.31
C SER A 315 19.15 -4.91 -14.81
N SER A 316 19.15 -3.82 -14.08
CA SER A 316 19.03 -3.70 -12.64
C SER A 316 17.76 -4.42 -12.20
N SER A 317 17.78 -5.08 -11.03
CA SER A 317 16.56 -5.60 -10.38
C SER A 317 15.39 -4.62 -10.61
N TRP A 318 14.21 -5.10 -11.00
CA TRP A 318 13.04 -4.25 -11.26
C TRP A 318 12.80 -3.26 -10.11
N LEU A 319 13.15 -3.67 -8.88
CA LEU A 319 13.05 -2.86 -7.68
C LEU A 319 14.00 -1.66 -7.70
N LYS A 320 15.24 -1.82 -8.19
CA LYS A 320 16.18 -0.70 -8.39
C LYS A 320 15.69 0.26 -9.46
N TYR A 321 15.11 -0.26 -10.54
CA TYR A 321 14.49 0.57 -11.58
C TYR A 321 13.34 1.39 -11.01
N VAL A 322 12.46 0.77 -10.23
CA VAL A 322 11.36 1.47 -9.56
C VAL A 322 11.88 2.56 -8.62
N TRP A 323 12.95 2.31 -7.85
CA TRP A 323 13.55 3.34 -7.00
C TRP A 323 14.15 4.52 -7.77
N GLN A 324 14.52 4.34 -9.04
CA GLN A 324 15.05 5.43 -9.86
C GLN A 324 13.95 6.28 -10.48
N LEU A 325 12.69 5.84 -10.44
CA LEU A 325 11.55 6.66 -10.82
C LEU A 325 11.35 7.69 -9.71
N GLU A 326 11.58 8.98 -10.01
CA GLU A 326 11.37 10.10 -9.08
C GLU A 326 9.88 10.35 -8.74
N GLU A 327 8.98 9.54 -9.29
CA GLU A 327 7.55 9.62 -9.01
C GLU A 327 7.25 9.01 -7.61
N THR A 328 6.37 9.63 -6.84
CA THR A 328 5.79 9.06 -5.60
C THR A 328 4.38 8.55 -5.92
N TRP A 329 4.17 7.23 -6.06
CA TRP A 329 3.04 6.83 -6.91
C TRP A 329 2.16 5.62 -6.53
N LEU A 330 2.51 4.77 -5.56
CA LEU A 330 1.65 3.62 -5.23
C LEU A 330 0.67 3.88 -4.06
N PHE A 331 1.02 4.74 -3.09
CA PHE A 331 0.25 4.93 -1.85
C PHE A 331 0.23 6.35 -1.26
N VAL A 332 0.61 7.36 -2.05
CA VAL A 332 0.45 8.77 -1.67
C VAL A 332 -0.68 9.36 -2.48
#